data_AF-A0A435XX29-F1
#
_entry.id   AF-A0A435XX29-F1
#
_cell.length_a   1.000
_cell.length_b   1.000
_cell.length_c   1.000
_cell.angle_alpha   90.00
_cell.angle_beta   90.00
_cell.angle_gamma   90.00
#
_symmetry.space_group_name_H-M   'P 1'
#
loop_
_entity.id
_entity.type
_entity.pdbx_description
1 polymer ?
#
loop_
_entity_poly.entity_id
_entity_poly.type
_entity_poly.pdbx_seq_one_letter_code
_entity_poly.pdbx_strand_id
1 'polypeptide(L)'
;GFLDRLALTGDPESVLRGFFVQARRETDRPTLEAIVRHFSQPSLNRVIDSLERAAAADEFAAKTLATIRTRSPTSLRVAWRQISAGLTLSMEACMKMEFRILNRMLAGHDFYEGIRAAIIDKGSKPQWRPASLAAVSEADVDAYFAPLGERELLI
;
A
#
# COMPACT_ATOMS: atom_id res chain seq x y z
N GLY A 1 -8.89 -38.28 22.85
CA GLY A 1 -8.94 -37.48 21.61
C GLY A 1 -8.56 -36.02 21.89
N PHE A 2 -8.67 -35.14 20.89
CA PHE A 2 -8.42 -33.69 21.05
C PHE A 2 -9.30 -33.08 22.15
N LEU A 3 -10.61 -33.37 22.10
CA LEU A 3 -11.60 -32.88 23.07
C LEU A 3 -11.30 -33.35 24.50
N ASP A 4 -10.88 -34.61 24.68
CA ASP A 4 -10.56 -35.14 26.02
C ASP A 4 -9.34 -34.44 26.63
N ARG A 5 -8.31 -34.14 25.84
CA ARG A 5 -7.12 -33.40 26.32
C ARG A 5 -7.44 -31.96 26.66
N LEU A 6 -8.33 -31.33 25.89
CA LEU A 6 -8.81 -29.97 26.17
C LEU A 6 -9.63 -29.93 27.46
N ALA A 7 -10.52 -30.90 27.66
CA ALA A 7 -11.33 -31.02 28.86
C ALA A 7 -10.49 -31.35 30.12
N LEU A 8 -9.41 -32.13 29.97
CA LEU A 8 -8.50 -32.47 31.07
C LEU A 8 -7.55 -31.34 31.47
N THR A 9 -7.03 -30.58 30.51
CA THR A 9 -6.00 -29.57 30.77
C THR A 9 -6.57 -28.17 30.98
N GLY A 10 -7.74 -27.87 30.41
CA GLY A 10 -8.30 -26.51 30.41
C GLY A 10 -7.43 -25.47 29.69
N ASP A 11 -6.37 -25.90 29.00
CA ASP A 11 -5.38 -25.06 28.35
C ASP A 11 -5.39 -25.30 26.83
N PRO A 12 -6.14 -24.49 26.07
CA PRO A 12 -6.22 -24.59 24.63
C PRO A 12 -4.85 -24.44 23.94
N GLU A 13 -3.95 -23.61 24.46
CA GLU A 13 -2.65 -23.37 23.81
C GLU A 13 -1.77 -24.61 23.88
N SER A 14 -1.67 -25.26 25.04
CA SER A 14 -0.91 -26.50 25.21
C SER A 14 -1.43 -27.62 24.31
N VAL A 15 -2.75 -27.78 24.20
CA VAL A 15 -3.35 -28.81 23.35
C VAL A 15 -3.14 -28.50 21.86
N LEU A 16 -3.25 -27.23 21.44
CA LEU A 16 -3.11 -26.81 20.06
C LEU A 16 -1.64 -26.80 19.57
N ARG A 17 -0.64 -26.67 20.45
CA ARG A 17 0.78 -26.72 20.07
C ARG A 17 1.16 -28.00 19.31
N GLY A 18 0.57 -29.15 19.65
CA GLY A 18 0.80 -30.41 18.95
C GLY A 18 0.16 -30.50 17.56
N PHE A 19 -0.72 -29.56 17.22
CA PHE A 19 -1.38 -29.43 15.92
C PHE A 19 -0.90 -28.18 15.14
N PHE A 20 -0.07 -27.35 15.76
CA PHE A 20 0.48 -26.17 15.12
C PHE A 20 1.46 -26.58 14.03
N VAL A 21 1.18 -26.17 12.80
CA VAL A 21 2.13 -26.22 11.70
C VAL A 21 2.61 -24.81 11.47
N GLN A 22 3.93 -24.58 11.60
CA GLN A 22 4.50 -23.30 11.24
C GLN A 22 4.33 -23.09 9.74
N ALA A 23 3.46 -22.16 9.36
CA ALA A 23 3.30 -21.79 7.96
C ALA A 23 4.64 -21.31 7.41
N ARG A 24 5.07 -21.91 6.30
CA ARG A 24 6.22 -21.37 5.56
C ARG A 24 5.83 -19.97 5.07
N ARG A 25 6.74 -19.02 5.22
CA ARG A 25 6.54 -17.69 4.63
C ARG A 25 6.38 -17.83 3.13
N GLU A 26 5.33 -17.24 2.57
CA GLU A 26 5.10 -17.20 1.12
C GLU A 26 6.21 -16.40 0.43
N THR A 27 6.67 -15.32 1.06
CA THR A 27 7.78 -14.49 0.59
C THR A 27 9.10 -14.98 1.17
N ASP A 28 10.09 -15.22 0.31
CA ASP A 28 11.42 -15.64 0.73
C ASP A 28 12.21 -14.54 1.45
N ARG A 29 13.26 -14.95 2.15
CA ARG A 29 14.10 -14.05 2.95
C ARG A 29 14.79 -12.97 2.11
N PRO A 30 15.43 -13.29 0.97
CA PRO A 30 16.06 -12.26 0.13
C PRO A 30 15.09 -11.18 -0.33
N THR A 31 13.87 -11.56 -0.72
CA THR A 31 12.82 -10.62 -1.14
C THR A 31 12.39 -9.72 0.03
N LEU A 32 12.21 -10.27 1.24
CA LEU A 32 11.91 -9.48 2.42
C LEU A 32 13.03 -8.48 2.75
N GLU A 33 14.29 -8.89 2.63
CA GLU A 33 15.44 -8.01 2.86
C GLU A 33 15.54 -6.90 1.81
N ALA A 34 15.20 -7.19 0.55
CA ALA A 34 15.10 -6.18 -0.51
C ALA A 34 13.95 -5.19 -0.25
N ILE A 35 12.77 -5.68 0.17
CA ILE A 35 11.64 -4.84 0.57
C ILE A 35 12.06 -3.87 1.68
N VAL A 36 12.67 -4.37 2.76
CA VAL A 36 13.14 -3.52 3.87
C VAL A 36 14.16 -2.50 3.37
N ARG A 37 15.18 -2.93 2.61
CA ARG A 37 16.22 -2.04 2.08
C ARG A 37 15.65 -0.86 1.28
N HIS A 38 14.66 -1.11 0.43
CA HIS A 38 14.15 -0.11 -0.50
C HIS A 38 12.98 0.70 0.06
N PHE A 39 12.11 0.11 0.87
CA PHE A 39 10.89 0.79 1.37
C PHE A 39 11.03 1.39 2.77
N SER A 40 12.14 1.17 3.48
CA SER A 40 12.46 1.87 4.74
C SER A 40 13.07 3.28 4.53
N GLN A 41 13.04 3.81 3.30
CA GLN A 41 13.57 5.14 2.98
C GLN A 41 12.65 6.24 3.51
N PRO A 42 13.16 7.46 3.81
CA PRO A 42 12.37 8.50 4.48
C PRO A 42 11.36 9.22 3.56
N SER A 43 11.38 8.96 2.25
CA SER A 43 10.41 9.53 1.31
C SER A 43 10.25 8.66 0.07
N LEU A 44 9.13 8.82 -0.63
CA LEU A 44 8.87 8.14 -1.91
C LEU A 44 9.99 8.36 -2.94
N ASN A 45 10.52 9.58 -3.04
CA ASN A 45 11.64 9.87 -3.95
C ASN A 45 12.88 9.04 -3.57
N ARG A 46 13.20 8.92 -2.27
CA ARG A 46 14.33 8.11 -1.81
C ARG A 46 14.11 6.60 -2.01
N VAL A 47 12.87 6.12 -1.94
CA VAL A 47 12.50 4.74 -2.34
C VAL A 47 12.84 4.52 -3.80
N ILE A 48 12.38 5.42 -4.68
CA ILE A 48 12.61 5.34 -6.12
C ILE A 48 14.11 5.41 -6.43
N ASP A 49 14.84 6.37 -5.87
CA ASP A 49 16.29 6.47 -6.06
C ASP A 49 17.02 5.20 -5.61
N SER A 50 16.58 4.58 -4.51
CA SER A 50 17.14 3.34 -3.97
C SER A 50 16.93 2.17 -4.94
N LEU A 51 15.72 2.04 -5.49
CA LEU A 51 15.40 1.03 -6.50
C LEU A 51 16.17 1.27 -7.80
N GLU A 52 16.26 2.52 -8.26
CA GLU A 52 16.98 2.90 -9.48
C GLU A 52 18.46 2.54 -9.43
N ARG A 53 19.14 2.81 -8.30
CA ARG A 53 20.55 2.45 -8.13
C ARG A 53 20.79 0.94 -8.13
N ALA A 54 19.82 0.15 -7.66
CA ALA A 54 19.94 -1.30 -7.56
C ALA A 54 19.48 -2.03 -8.84
N ALA A 55 18.63 -1.41 -9.67
CA ALA A 55 17.94 -2.06 -10.78
C ALA A 55 18.86 -2.74 -11.81
N ALA A 56 20.11 -2.32 -11.96
CA ALA A 56 21.06 -2.96 -12.88
C ALA A 56 21.57 -4.33 -12.40
N ALA A 57 21.54 -4.58 -11.08
CA ALA A 57 22.08 -5.79 -10.47
C ALA A 57 21.04 -6.59 -9.66
N ASP A 58 19.85 -6.04 -9.45
CA ASP A 58 18.79 -6.63 -8.64
C ASP A 58 17.47 -6.68 -9.43
N GLU A 59 17.03 -7.90 -9.77
CA GLU A 59 15.80 -8.14 -10.52
C GLU A 59 14.54 -7.69 -9.74
N PHE A 60 14.54 -7.83 -8.41
CA PHE A 60 13.44 -7.34 -7.57
C PHE A 60 13.32 -5.82 -7.72
N ALA A 61 14.44 -5.11 -7.62
CA ALA A 61 14.46 -3.66 -7.76
C ALA A 61 14.00 -3.22 -9.16
N ALA A 62 14.50 -3.87 -10.21
CA ALA A 62 14.14 -3.59 -11.59
C ALA A 62 12.64 -3.78 -11.86
N LYS A 63 12.07 -4.92 -11.48
CA LYS A 63 10.64 -5.22 -11.67
C LYS A 63 9.73 -4.31 -10.84
N THR A 64 10.13 -4.02 -9.60
CA THR A 64 9.38 -3.12 -8.71
C THR A 64 9.34 -1.71 -9.27
N LEU A 65 10.50 -1.18 -9.69
CA LEU A 65 10.60 0.14 -10.30
C LEU A 65 9.79 0.22 -11.61
N ALA A 66 9.88 -0.78 -12.47
CA ALA A 66 9.09 -0.86 -13.69
C ALA A 66 7.58 -0.80 -13.36
N THR A 67 7.14 -1.53 -12.34
CA THR A 67 5.75 -1.52 -11.88
C THR A 67 5.33 -0.14 -11.38
N ILE A 68 6.12 0.48 -10.48
CA ILE A 68 5.85 1.82 -9.95
C ILE A 68 5.69 2.85 -11.08
N ARG A 69 6.56 2.81 -12.10
CA ARG A 69 6.50 3.72 -13.26
C ARG A 69 5.24 3.60 -14.12
N THR A 70 4.47 2.52 -13.97
CA THR A 70 3.17 2.37 -14.67
C THR A 70 1.98 2.95 -13.90
N ARG A 71 2.17 3.35 -12.63
CA ARG A 71 1.09 3.80 -11.74
C ARG A 71 0.88 5.32 -11.82
N SER A 72 -0.30 5.78 -11.40
CA SER A 72 -0.60 7.20 -11.27
C SER A 72 0.38 7.86 -10.29
N PRO A 73 1.08 8.94 -10.70
CA PRO A 73 1.93 9.72 -9.80
C PRO A 73 1.18 10.26 -8.59
N THR A 74 -0.07 10.69 -8.76
CA THR A 74 -0.92 11.16 -7.66
C THR A 74 -1.21 10.04 -6.68
N SER A 75 -1.64 8.87 -7.17
CA SER A 75 -1.92 7.73 -6.29
C SER A 75 -0.68 7.27 -5.52
N LEU A 76 0.50 7.27 -6.13
CA LEU A 76 1.75 6.91 -5.45
C LEU A 76 2.06 7.86 -4.29
N ARG A 77 1.94 9.18 -4.50
CA ARG A 77 2.18 10.19 -3.46
C ARG A 77 1.16 10.11 -2.33
N VAL A 78 -0.12 9.94 -2.67
CA VAL A 78 -1.20 9.80 -1.69
C VAL A 78 -1.04 8.52 -0.88
N ALA A 79 -0.76 7.38 -1.52
CA ALA A 79 -0.55 6.10 -0.83
C ALA A 79 0.66 6.16 0.11
N TRP A 80 1.77 6.77 -0.33
CA TRP A 80 2.94 6.99 0.53
C TRP A 80 2.56 7.75 1.81
N ARG A 81 1.89 8.90 1.66
CA ARG A 81 1.46 9.72 2.80
C ARG A 81 0.45 8.99 3.69
N GLN A 82 -0.50 8.27 3.11
CA GLN A 82 -1.50 7.49 3.84
C GLN A 82 -0.83 6.45 4.74
N ILE A 83 0.13 5.69 4.21
CA ILE A 83 0.88 4.69 4.98
C ILE A 83 1.66 5.36 6.11
N SER A 84 2.39 6.45 5.81
CA SER A 84 3.18 7.16 6.82
C SER A 84 2.31 7.76 7.93
N ALA A 85 1.19 8.40 7.59
CA ALA A 85 0.28 8.98 8.57
C ALA A 85 -0.45 7.91 9.40
N GLY A 86 -0.84 6.80 8.78
CA GLY A 86 -1.56 5.71 9.42
C GLY A 86 -0.80 5.03 10.56
N LEU A 87 0.54 5.08 10.56
CA LEU A 87 1.39 4.48 11.59
C LEU A 87 1.06 4.95 13.03
N THR A 88 0.50 6.15 13.18
CA THR A 88 0.18 6.75 14.49
C THR A 88 -1.31 6.92 14.73
N LEU A 89 -2.17 6.44 13.83
CA LEU A 89 -3.62 6.62 13.90
C LEU A 89 -4.33 5.40 14.47
N SER A 90 -5.49 5.63 15.11
CA SER A 90 -6.43 4.55 15.43
C SER A 90 -7.11 4.04 14.16
N MET A 91 -7.72 2.86 14.23
CA MET A 91 -8.50 2.32 13.11
C MET A 91 -9.60 3.29 12.64
N GLU A 92 -10.34 3.89 13.57
CA GLU A 92 -11.38 4.88 13.26
C GLU A 92 -10.82 6.10 12.53
N ALA A 93 -9.66 6.61 12.97
CA ALA A 93 -9.00 7.73 12.33
C ALA A 93 -8.46 7.37 10.93
N CYS A 94 -7.94 6.15 10.74
CA CYS A 94 -7.57 5.64 9.42
C CYS A 94 -8.79 5.58 8.49
N MET A 95 -9.93 5.08 8.95
CA MET A 95 -11.15 5.01 8.13
C MET A 95 -11.64 6.40 7.71
N LYS A 96 -11.61 7.40 8.60
CA LYS A 96 -11.91 8.80 8.25
C LYS A 96 -10.92 9.35 7.22
N MET A 97 -9.63 9.10 7.39
CA MET A 97 -8.60 9.50 6.43
C MET A 97 -8.83 8.86 5.05
N GLU A 98 -9.10 7.55 5.00
CA GLU A 98 -9.36 6.82 3.76
C GLU A 98 -10.63 7.29 3.07
N PHE A 99 -11.68 7.58 3.84
CA PHE A 99 -12.91 8.14 3.30
C PHE A 99 -12.69 9.49 2.59
N ARG A 100 -11.88 10.37 3.19
CA ARG A 100 -11.48 11.65 2.58
C ARG A 100 -10.72 11.47 1.26
N ILE A 101 -9.78 10.52 1.24
CA ILE A 101 -8.99 10.19 0.05
C ILE A 101 -9.90 9.67 -1.06
N LEU A 102 -10.76 8.69 -0.75
CA LEU A 102 -11.64 8.05 -1.72
C LEU A 102 -12.61 9.04 -2.37
N ASN A 103 -13.25 9.92 -1.57
CA ASN A 103 -14.17 10.93 -2.12
C ASN A 103 -13.49 11.83 -3.16
N ARG A 104 -12.21 12.16 -2.96
CA ARG A 104 -11.46 13.01 -3.90
C ARG A 104 -10.87 12.23 -5.06
N MET A 105 -10.51 10.97 -4.86
CA MET A 105 -10.12 10.07 -5.96
C MET A 105 -11.28 9.87 -6.94
N LEU A 106 -12.52 9.73 -6.44
CA LEU A 106 -13.72 9.62 -7.27
C LEU A 106 -14.05 10.90 -8.04
N ALA A 107 -13.65 12.07 -7.55
CA ALA A 107 -13.76 13.32 -8.31
C ALA A 107 -12.60 13.53 -9.29
N GLY A 108 -11.54 12.72 -9.20
CA GLY A 108 -10.32 12.85 -9.97
C GLY A 108 -10.33 12.10 -11.30
N HIS A 109 -9.44 12.52 -12.20
CA HIS A 109 -9.25 11.90 -13.51
C HIS A 109 -8.71 10.47 -13.43
N ASP A 110 -7.65 10.25 -12.64
CA ASP A 110 -6.84 9.03 -12.70
C ASP A 110 -7.57 7.76 -12.23
N PHE A 111 -8.61 7.89 -11.40
CA PHE A 111 -9.43 6.75 -11.00
C PHE A 111 -10.13 6.12 -12.21
N TYR A 112 -10.83 6.95 -13.00
CA TYR A 112 -11.54 6.49 -14.19
C TYR A 112 -10.59 6.10 -15.32
N GLU A 113 -9.49 6.83 -15.49
CA GLU A 113 -8.47 6.49 -16.48
C GLU A 113 -7.81 5.13 -16.19
N GLY A 114 -7.58 4.83 -14.91
CA GLY A 114 -7.07 3.53 -14.49
C GLY A 114 -8.07 2.40 -14.80
N ILE A 115 -9.36 2.61 -14.53
CA ILE A 115 -10.42 1.67 -14.89
C ILE A 115 -10.47 1.46 -16.41
N ARG A 116 -10.43 2.55 -17.18
CA ARG A 116 -10.43 2.50 -18.64
C ARG A 116 -9.27 1.64 -19.13
N ALA A 117 -8.05 1.92 -18.72
CA ALA A 117 -6.86 1.21 -19.19
C ALA A 117 -6.80 -0.26 -18.73
N ALA A 118 -7.26 -0.57 -17.52
CA ALA A 118 -7.17 -1.91 -16.95
C ALA A 118 -8.30 -2.85 -17.37
N ILE A 119 -9.52 -2.33 -17.54
CA ILE A 119 -10.73 -3.16 -17.67
C ILE A 119 -11.44 -2.95 -19.01
N ILE A 120 -11.57 -1.70 -19.47
CA ILE A 120 -12.35 -1.35 -20.66
C ILE A 120 -11.49 -1.55 -21.93
N ASP A 121 -10.41 -0.78 -22.04
CA ASP A 121 -9.48 -0.78 -23.16
C ASP A 121 -8.24 -1.60 -22.79
N LYS A 122 -8.45 -2.90 -22.57
CA LYS A 122 -7.42 -3.82 -22.11
C LYS A 122 -6.16 -3.73 -22.98
N GLY A 123 -5.02 -3.51 -22.34
CA GLY A 123 -3.71 -3.40 -23.01
C GLY A 123 -3.35 -1.98 -23.45
N SER A 124 -4.26 -1.00 -23.31
CA SER A 124 -3.90 0.41 -23.49
C SER A 124 -3.05 0.92 -22.32
N LYS A 125 -2.24 1.95 -22.59
CA LYS A 125 -1.45 2.63 -21.54
C LYS A 125 -2.30 3.75 -20.93
N PRO A 126 -2.37 3.84 -19.58
CA PRO A 126 -3.06 4.94 -18.93
C PRO A 126 -2.33 6.27 -19.15
N GLN A 127 -3.10 7.34 -19.35
CA GLN A 127 -2.64 8.71 -19.53
C GLN A 127 -2.83 9.51 -18.24
N TRP A 128 -1.98 9.24 -17.25
CA TRP A 128 -2.09 9.86 -15.92
C TRP A 128 -1.98 11.39 -15.94
N ARG A 129 -2.73 12.05 -15.05
CA ARG A 129 -2.74 13.50 -14.87
C ARG A 129 -2.57 13.88 -13.40
N PRO A 130 -1.42 14.49 -13.03
CA PRO A 130 -0.24 14.76 -13.86
C PRO A 130 0.54 13.49 -14.25
N ALA A 131 1.33 13.59 -15.32
CA ALA A 131 2.05 12.44 -15.89
C ALA A 131 3.37 12.09 -15.18
N SER A 132 3.85 12.90 -14.23
CA SER A 132 5.11 12.65 -13.51
C SER A 132 5.00 12.98 -12.03
N LEU A 133 5.84 12.32 -11.21
CA LEU A 133 5.91 12.55 -9.76
C LEU A 133 6.41 13.93 -9.35
N ALA A 134 7.18 14.60 -10.22
CA ALA A 134 7.66 15.96 -10.00
C ALA A 134 6.56 17.01 -10.22
N ALA A 135 5.54 16.68 -11.01
CA ALA A 135 4.41 17.56 -11.30
C ALA A 135 3.27 17.45 -10.29
N VAL A 136 3.35 16.54 -9.31
CA VAL A 136 2.43 16.48 -8.17
C VAL A 136 2.99 17.35 -7.06
N SER A 137 2.34 18.47 -6.75
CA SER A 137 2.76 19.34 -5.66
C SER A 137 2.33 18.78 -4.30
N GLU A 138 2.95 19.25 -3.21
CA GLU A 138 2.51 18.88 -1.86
C GLU A 138 1.09 19.35 -1.58
N ALA A 139 0.70 20.52 -2.09
CA ALA A 139 -0.65 21.06 -1.98
C ALA A 139 -1.71 20.17 -2.67
N ASP A 140 -1.38 19.59 -3.83
CA ASP A 140 -2.27 18.63 -4.50
C ASP A 140 -2.50 17.40 -3.62
N VAL A 141 -1.46 16.93 -2.92
CA VAL A 141 -1.55 15.81 -2.00
C VAL A 141 -2.33 16.22 -0.74
N ASP A 142 -2.06 17.38 -0.14
CA ASP A 142 -2.77 17.91 1.03
C ASP A 142 -4.28 17.94 0.82
N ALA A 143 -4.72 18.32 -0.37
CA ALA A 143 -6.13 18.35 -0.73
C ALA A 143 -6.81 17.00 -0.46
N TYR A 144 -6.16 15.85 -0.71
CA TYR A 144 -6.73 14.52 -0.48
C TYR A 144 -7.07 14.24 0.99
N PHE A 145 -6.34 14.85 1.92
CA PHE A 145 -6.43 14.59 3.36
C PHE A 145 -7.24 15.64 4.12
N ALA A 146 -7.59 16.75 3.47
CA ALA A 146 -8.35 17.83 4.09
C ALA A 146 -9.72 17.33 4.61
N PRO A 147 -10.22 17.88 5.73
CA PRO A 147 -11.55 17.53 6.25
C PRO A 147 -12.65 17.71 5.20
N LEU A 148 -13.73 16.93 5.33
CA LEU A 148 -14.90 17.03 4.43
C LEU A 148 -16.03 17.91 5.00
N GLY A 149 -15.83 18.50 6.18
CA GLY A 149 -16.83 19.29 6.88
C GLY A 149 -18.01 18.43 7.32
N GLU A 150 -19.23 18.85 7.01
CA GLU A 150 -20.47 18.12 7.33
C GLU A 150 -20.57 16.75 6.64
N ARG A 151 -19.76 16.51 5.60
CA ARG A 151 -19.70 15.23 4.87
C ARG A 151 -18.65 14.27 5.43
N GLU A 152 -18.08 14.53 6.60
CA GLU A 152 -17.11 13.63 7.21
C GLU A 152 -17.73 12.27 7.56
N LEU A 153 -16.94 11.21 7.50
CA LEU A 153 -17.39 9.89 7.93
C LEU A 153 -17.67 9.88 9.43
N LEU A 154 -18.90 9.50 9.80
CA LEU A 154 -19.31 9.23 11.17
C LEU A 154 -19.17 7.72 11.40
N ILE A 155 -18.36 7.35 12.39
CA ILE A 155 -18.06 5.97 12.79
C ILE A 155 -18.44 5.81 14.26
#